data_AF-A0A2E0YT12-F1
#
_entry.id   AF-A0A2E0YT12-F1
#
_cell.length_a   1.000
_cell.length_b   1.000
_cell.length_c   1.000
_cell.angle_alpha   90.00
_cell.angle_beta   90.00
_cell.angle_gamma   90.00
#
_symmetry.space_group_name_H-M   'P 1'
#
loop_
_entity.id
_entity.type
_entity.pdbx_description
1 polymer ?
#
loop_
_entity_poly.entity_id
_entity_poly.type
_entity_poly.pdbx_seq_one_letter_code
_entity_poly.pdbx_strand_id
1 'polypeptide(L)'
;MNRLPLLPALALSLLPASATAAAVAPGDEQAQASASARSYELAIESIEAMQGAYGADLAEPLLGLGKTLQSQGRHEEALRLFKRGVHLARINDGLYSKQQIPLLQGEIASHVARGDYALADERQRYLYRVQLRSVDSGEARTQAFMQQAAWQYEAYRLGLGPQGYARLMNMWDLYRQALNEVIAREGETSPGLLPPLYGMLQTQYLISGYQWGDGATIGDDVRARQDLYRFSAYQAQSYEKGNAVLAAILSVEREQGSTHEHRLAAARALAMLGDWHLYHEQRTQAWQAYTQALQELDALGDAKAEVAALFADPRPLPDLEGLRPLPPVVDAQANPGAVLLEFGVSESGRVYDLERLDDNEALDGRANRLMRALRKTKFRPRFEAGQSVATENIIRAFDLQS
;
A
#
# COMPACT_ATOMS: atom_id res chain seq x y z
N MET A 1 -18.53 19.88 7.96
CA MET A 1 -17.40 19.42 8.80
C MET A 1 -17.07 18.00 8.35
N ASN A 2 -16.20 17.90 7.34
CA ASN A 2 -15.80 16.64 6.72
C ASN A 2 -14.86 15.88 7.66
N ARG A 3 -15.30 14.73 8.17
CA ARG A 3 -14.37 13.71 8.65
C ARG A 3 -14.04 12.81 7.46
N LEU A 4 -12.84 13.01 6.91
CA LEU A 4 -12.24 12.15 5.90
C LEU A 4 -11.89 10.79 6.52
N PRO A 5 -11.87 9.69 5.73
CA PRO A 5 -11.54 8.38 6.23
C PRO A 5 -10.06 8.32 6.66
N LEU A 6 -9.80 7.64 7.77
CA LEU A 6 -8.47 7.34 8.28
C LEU A 6 -7.61 6.72 7.16
N LEU A 7 -6.51 7.39 6.81
CA LEU A 7 -5.39 6.76 6.11
C LEU A 7 -4.94 5.55 6.95
N PRO A 8 -4.63 4.39 6.35
CA PRO A 8 -4.02 3.32 7.12
C PRO A 8 -2.65 3.82 7.59
N ALA A 9 -2.48 3.91 8.91
CA ALA A 9 -1.17 3.96 9.51
C ALA A 9 -0.42 2.71 9.07
N LEU A 10 0.57 2.85 8.19
CA LEU A 10 1.56 1.81 7.96
C LEU A 10 2.27 1.57 9.29
N ALA A 11 1.79 0.57 10.01
CA ALA A 11 2.38 0.07 11.22
C ALA A 11 3.77 -0.49 10.87
N LEU A 12 4.81 0.23 11.27
CA LEU A 12 6.11 -0.35 11.53
C LEU A 12 5.92 -1.25 12.77
N SER A 13 5.89 -2.57 12.59
CA SER A 13 5.95 -3.48 13.74
C SER A 13 6.87 -4.66 13.47
N LEU A 14 8.03 -4.61 14.10
CA LEU A 14 8.83 -5.77 14.48
C LEU A 14 9.38 -5.45 15.88
N LEU A 15 8.81 -6.08 16.91
CA LEU A 15 9.45 -6.49 18.18
C LEU A 15 8.39 -7.13 19.12
N PRO A 16 8.76 -8.10 19.98
CA PRO A 16 7.81 -8.91 20.75
C PRO A 16 7.46 -8.33 22.12
N ALA A 17 6.20 -8.60 22.49
CA ALA A 17 5.62 -8.92 23.80
C ALA A 17 6.08 -8.21 25.10
N SER A 18 5.05 -7.67 25.76
CA SER A 18 4.87 -7.49 27.21
C SER A 18 5.34 -6.16 27.80
N ALA A 19 4.53 -5.12 27.59
CA ALA A 19 4.31 -4.10 28.61
C ALA A 19 2.80 -3.83 28.70
N THR A 20 2.23 -4.03 29.89
CA THR A 20 0.87 -3.65 30.25
C THR A 20 0.69 -2.14 30.06
N ALA A 21 0.18 -1.73 28.91
CA ALA A 21 -0.20 -0.35 28.65
C ALA A 21 -1.51 -0.05 29.41
N ALA A 22 -1.38 0.58 30.57
CA ALA A 22 -2.48 1.26 31.21
C ALA A 22 -3.00 2.35 30.26
N ALA A 23 -4.31 2.37 30.00
CA ALA A 23 -4.95 3.40 29.19
C ALA A 23 -4.80 4.77 29.88
N VAL A 24 -3.89 5.60 29.36
CA VAL A 24 -3.68 6.97 29.82
C VAL A 24 -4.89 7.81 29.40
N ALA A 25 -5.47 8.57 30.33
CA ALA A 25 -6.62 9.42 30.05
C ALA A 25 -6.21 10.59 29.13
N PRO A 26 -7.11 11.08 28.24
CA PRO A 26 -6.78 12.14 27.26
C PRO A 26 -6.30 13.46 27.88
N GLY A 27 -6.64 13.74 29.14
CA GLY A 27 -6.12 14.90 29.88
C GLY A 27 -4.66 14.77 30.30
N ASP A 28 -4.19 13.54 30.58
CA ASP A 28 -2.81 13.28 30.98
C ASP A 28 -1.87 13.35 29.77
N GLU A 29 -2.34 12.92 28.59
CA GLU A 29 -1.56 12.95 27.34
C GLU A 29 -1.30 14.39 26.86
N GLN A 30 -2.29 15.28 26.96
CA GLN A 30 -2.10 16.70 26.67
C GLN A 30 -1.18 17.39 27.68
N ALA A 31 -1.32 17.09 28.97
CA ALA A 31 -0.43 17.64 30.00
C ALA A 31 1.03 17.20 29.80
N GLN A 32 1.24 15.93 29.46
CA GLN A 32 2.56 15.39 29.12
C GLN A 32 3.13 16.03 27.85
N ALA A 33 2.33 16.18 26.80
CA ALA A 33 2.76 16.85 25.57
C ALA A 33 3.15 18.31 25.81
N SER A 34 2.38 19.05 26.63
CA SER A 34 2.73 20.42 27.00
C SER A 34 4.00 20.52 27.85
N ALA A 35 4.22 19.59 28.78
CA ALA A 35 5.46 19.53 29.56
C ALA A 35 6.67 19.22 28.68
N SER A 36 6.54 18.26 27.76
CA SER A 36 7.58 17.90 26.79
C SER A 36 7.91 19.08 25.87
N ALA A 37 6.91 19.78 25.33
CA ALA A 37 7.13 20.97 24.49
C ALA A 37 7.97 22.02 25.22
N ARG A 38 7.61 22.32 26.48
CA ARG A 38 8.35 23.28 27.31
C ARG A 38 9.79 22.86 27.57
N SER A 39 10.04 21.55 27.75
CA SER A 39 11.40 21.05 27.94
C SER A 39 12.27 21.25 26.69
N TYR A 40 11.72 21.04 25.49
CA TYR A 40 12.43 21.29 24.24
C TYR A 40 12.65 22.78 23.98
N GLU A 41 11.68 23.64 24.30
CA GLU A 41 11.83 25.09 24.20
C GLU A 41 13.00 25.60 25.05
N LEU A 42 13.07 25.17 26.33
CA LEU A 42 14.17 25.52 27.23
C LEU A 42 15.52 24.97 26.73
N ALA A 43 15.54 23.76 26.15
CA ALA A 43 16.76 23.20 25.57
C ALA A 43 17.23 24.02 24.36
N ILE A 44 16.32 24.44 23.49
CA ILE A 44 16.63 25.29 22.32
C ILE A 44 17.21 26.63 22.79
N GLU A 45 16.56 27.31 23.75
CA GLU A 45 17.05 28.58 24.29
C GLU A 45 18.45 28.46 24.90
N SER A 46 18.68 27.39 25.66
CA SER A 46 19.97 27.09 26.27
C SER A 46 21.08 26.88 25.22
N ILE A 47 20.79 26.06 24.19
CA ILE A 47 21.75 25.79 23.10
C ILE A 47 22.01 27.06 22.29
N GLU A 48 20.98 27.86 21.98
CA GLU A 48 21.13 29.13 21.27
C GLU A 48 21.99 30.13 22.04
N ALA A 49 21.85 30.18 23.37
CA ALA A 49 22.68 31.03 24.22
C ALA A 49 24.16 30.59 24.23
N MET A 50 24.43 29.29 24.16
CA MET A 50 25.80 28.74 24.20
C MET A 50 26.50 28.67 22.84
N GLN A 51 25.77 28.34 21.78
CA GLN A 51 26.31 27.99 20.45
C GLN A 51 25.86 28.95 19.34
N GLY A 52 24.94 29.88 19.65
CA GLY A 52 24.34 30.78 18.68
C GLY A 52 23.24 30.14 17.84
N ALA A 53 22.69 30.93 16.90
CA ALA A 53 21.51 30.57 16.11
C ALA A 53 21.67 29.34 15.20
N TYR A 54 22.91 28.93 14.92
CA TYR A 54 23.28 27.81 14.07
C TYR A 54 23.92 26.63 14.83
N GLY A 55 23.78 26.58 16.16
CA GLY A 55 24.36 25.54 17.00
C GLY A 55 24.11 24.12 16.48
N ALA A 56 25.14 23.27 16.54
CA ALA A 56 25.12 21.91 16.01
C ALA A 56 24.06 21.03 16.71
N ASP A 57 23.82 21.29 17.99
CA ASP A 57 22.93 20.48 18.83
C ASP A 57 21.45 20.89 18.70
N LEU A 58 21.12 21.90 17.88
CA LEU A 58 19.74 22.40 17.75
C LEU A 58 18.81 21.44 16.97
N ALA A 59 19.34 20.59 16.10
CA ALA A 59 18.51 19.77 15.21
C ALA A 59 17.59 18.79 15.97
N GLU A 60 18.11 18.15 17.02
CA GLU A 60 17.39 17.18 17.84
C GLU A 60 16.23 17.78 18.67
N PRO A 61 16.42 18.84 19.47
CA PRO A 61 15.32 19.44 20.21
C PRO A 61 14.29 20.12 19.30
N LEU A 62 14.69 20.63 18.12
CA LEU A 62 13.75 21.10 17.10
C LEU A 62 12.87 19.97 16.55
N LEU A 63 13.46 18.79 16.30
CA LEU A 63 12.71 17.60 15.89
C LEU A 63 11.72 17.17 16.98
N GLY A 64 12.17 17.13 18.24
CA GLY A 64 11.34 16.75 19.40
C GLY A 64 10.15 17.70 19.61
N LEU A 65 10.40 19.01 19.59
CA LEU A 65 9.34 20.02 19.68
C LEU A 65 8.39 19.92 18.48
N GLY A 66 8.92 19.79 17.26
CA GLY A 66 8.11 19.63 16.06
C GLY A 66 7.17 18.42 16.13
N LYS A 67 7.65 17.26 16.57
CA LYS A 67 6.81 16.06 16.77
C LYS A 67 5.73 16.26 17.83
N THR A 68 6.07 16.95 18.92
CA THR A 68 5.11 17.31 19.98
C THR A 68 4.01 18.23 19.47
N LEU A 69 4.36 19.21 18.63
CA LEU A 69 3.37 20.07 17.98
C LEU A 69 2.51 19.31 16.97
N GLN A 70 3.08 18.35 16.24
CA GLN A 70 2.31 17.49 15.34
C GLN A 70 1.26 16.66 16.06
N SER A 71 1.59 16.04 17.20
CA SER A 71 0.60 15.26 17.97
C SER A 71 -0.54 16.11 18.51
N GLN A 72 -0.31 17.42 18.68
CA GLN A 72 -1.32 18.41 19.05
C GLN A 72 -2.10 18.97 17.85
N GLY A 73 -1.85 18.49 16.62
CA GLY A 73 -2.47 19.00 15.38
C GLY A 73 -1.93 20.36 14.92
N ARG A 74 -0.89 20.90 15.57
CA ARG A 74 -0.28 22.21 15.26
C ARG A 74 0.74 22.09 14.12
N HIS A 75 0.27 21.58 12.98
CA HIS A 75 1.12 21.21 11.83
C HIS A 75 1.89 22.38 11.22
N GLU A 76 1.32 23.58 11.18
CA GLU A 76 2.01 24.77 10.64
C GLU A 76 3.22 25.18 11.46
N GLU A 77 3.13 25.05 12.78
CA GLU A 77 4.21 25.39 13.69
C GLU A 77 5.31 24.34 13.64
N ALA A 78 4.91 23.06 13.64
CA ALA A 78 5.83 21.95 13.41
C ALA A 78 6.61 22.09 12.09
N LEU A 79 5.94 22.49 11.00
CA LEU A 79 6.59 22.73 9.71
C LEU A 79 7.69 23.79 9.78
N ARG A 80 7.50 24.87 10.57
CA ARG A 80 8.56 25.89 10.74
C ARG A 80 9.77 25.31 11.45
N LEU A 81 9.56 24.51 12.48
CA LEU A 81 10.64 23.87 13.23
C LEU A 81 11.40 22.83 12.40
N PHE A 82 10.69 21.98 11.67
CA PHE A 82 11.34 20.98 10.80
C PHE A 82 12.15 21.64 9.69
N LYS A 83 11.60 22.65 9.01
CA LYS A 83 12.33 23.41 7.97
C LYS A 83 13.59 24.05 8.54
N ARG A 84 13.51 24.62 9.74
CA ARG A 84 14.67 25.16 10.45
C ARG A 84 15.69 24.07 10.74
N GLY A 85 15.25 22.94 11.28
CA GLY A 85 16.12 21.78 11.52
C GLY A 85 16.81 21.29 10.25
N VAL A 86 16.10 21.17 9.12
CA VAL A 86 16.68 20.74 7.84
C VAL A 86 17.75 21.72 7.38
N HIS A 87 17.50 23.02 7.53
CA HIS A 87 18.49 24.05 7.20
C HIS A 87 19.75 23.94 8.06
N LEU A 88 19.59 23.73 9.37
CA LEU A 88 20.72 23.55 10.30
C LEU A 88 21.52 22.29 10.00
N ALA A 89 20.85 21.16 9.79
CA ALA A 89 21.49 19.90 9.42
C ALA A 89 22.29 20.05 8.10
N ARG A 90 21.84 20.89 7.16
CA ARG A 90 22.59 21.18 5.93
C ARG A 90 23.82 22.03 6.14
N ILE A 91 23.75 23.00 7.05
CA ILE A 91 24.87 23.87 7.39
C ILE A 91 25.96 23.07 8.12
N ASN A 92 25.55 22.24 9.09
CA ASN A 92 26.48 21.57 9.99
C ASN A 92 27.04 20.27 9.39
N ASP A 93 26.22 19.49 8.69
CA ASP A 93 26.61 18.15 8.21
C ASP A 93 26.64 18.03 6.66
N GLY A 94 26.37 19.12 5.95
CA GLY A 94 26.41 19.18 4.49
C GLY A 94 25.08 18.86 3.79
N LEU A 95 25.09 18.96 2.45
CA LEU A 95 23.86 19.02 1.63
C LEU A 95 22.96 17.78 1.76
N TYR A 96 23.54 16.58 1.93
CA TYR A 96 22.80 15.32 2.02
C TYR A 96 23.20 14.57 3.30
N SER A 97 22.71 15.03 4.45
CA SER A 97 23.03 14.46 5.76
C SER A 97 21.91 13.56 6.28
N LYS A 98 22.27 12.54 7.07
CA LYS A 98 21.30 11.63 7.70
C LYS A 98 20.41 12.35 8.73
N GLN A 99 20.90 13.41 9.37
CA GLN A 99 20.11 14.22 10.30
C GLN A 99 18.88 14.85 9.63
N GLN A 100 18.92 15.13 8.32
CA GLN A 100 17.76 15.68 7.59
C GLN A 100 16.60 14.69 7.46
N ILE A 101 16.85 13.38 7.49
CA ILE A 101 15.84 12.34 7.23
C ILE A 101 14.63 12.46 8.17
N PRO A 102 14.79 12.39 9.51
CA PRO A 102 13.64 12.47 10.42
C PRO A 102 12.91 13.82 10.37
N LEU A 103 13.61 14.91 10.05
CA LEU A 103 13.02 16.24 9.91
C LEU A 103 12.16 16.34 8.64
N LEU A 104 12.66 15.82 7.51
CA LEU A 104 11.91 15.74 6.25
C LEU A 104 10.69 14.82 6.37
N GLN A 105 10.81 13.70 7.07
CA GLN A 105 9.67 12.84 7.40
C GLN A 105 8.61 13.60 8.20
N GLY A 106 9.04 14.44 9.16
CA GLY A 106 8.16 15.37 9.88
C GLY A 106 7.45 16.36 8.96
N GLU A 107 8.17 17.01 8.04
CA GLU A 107 7.55 17.92 7.05
C GLU A 107 6.48 17.21 6.20
N ILE A 108 6.79 16.01 5.69
CA ILE A 108 5.88 15.21 4.88
C ILE A 108 4.62 14.87 5.68
N ALA A 109 4.77 14.37 6.90
CA ALA A 109 3.63 14.01 7.75
C ALA A 109 2.72 15.21 8.03
N SER A 110 3.29 16.40 8.30
CA SER A 110 2.51 17.62 8.48
C SER A 110 1.80 18.07 7.19
N HIS A 111 2.45 17.95 6.03
CA HIS A 111 1.80 18.27 4.76
C HIS A 111 0.65 17.31 4.43
N VAL A 112 0.84 16.00 4.64
CA VAL A 112 -0.21 15.00 4.46
C VAL A 112 -1.40 15.28 5.39
N ALA A 113 -1.15 15.57 6.67
CA ALA A 113 -2.21 15.87 7.64
C ALA A 113 -3.01 17.14 7.29
N ARG A 114 -2.39 18.11 6.62
CA ARG A 114 -3.04 19.34 6.14
C ARG A 114 -3.71 19.18 4.78
N GLY A 115 -3.55 18.04 4.10
CA GLY A 115 -4.02 17.83 2.73
C GLY A 115 -3.17 18.51 1.65
N ASP A 116 -1.97 19.00 2.01
CA ASP A 116 -1.02 19.64 1.09
C ASP A 116 -0.23 18.61 0.26
N TYR A 117 -0.93 17.71 -0.44
CA TYR A 117 -0.31 16.54 -1.08
C TYR A 117 0.75 16.89 -2.13
N ALA A 118 0.61 18.01 -2.83
CA ALA A 118 1.62 18.47 -3.79
C ALA A 118 2.95 18.85 -3.10
N LEU A 119 2.89 19.49 -1.92
CA LEU A 119 4.08 19.82 -1.13
C LEU A 119 4.67 18.55 -0.52
N ALA A 120 3.83 17.63 -0.04
CA ALA A 120 4.29 16.33 0.44
C ALA A 120 5.06 15.56 -0.65
N ASP A 121 4.55 15.53 -1.89
CA ASP A 121 5.24 14.87 -3.02
C ASP A 121 6.57 15.53 -3.37
N GLU A 122 6.66 16.86 -3.28
CA GLU A 122 7.94 17.57 -3.42
C GLU A 122 8.93 17.20 -2.32
N ARG A 123 8.49 17.18 -1.06
CA ARG A 123 9.34 16.81 0.09
C ARG A 123 9.77 15.35 0.00
N GLN A 124 8.91 14.44 -0.45
CA GLN A 124 9.24 13.03 -0.67
C GLN A 124 10.35 12.84 -1.73
N ARG A 125 10.27 13.55 -2.86
CA ARG A 125 11.36 13.56 -3.85
C ARG A 125 12.68 14.09 -3.27
N TYR A 126 12.63 15.04 -2.33
CA TYR A 126 13.83 15.52 -1.66
C TYR A 126 14.37 14.51 -0.63
N LEU A 127 13.50 13.95 0.21
CA LEU A 127 13.84 12.89 1.16
C LEU A 127 14.53 11.72 0.46
N TYR A 128 13.95 11.24 -0.65
CA TYR A 128 14.54 10.14 -1.43
C TYR A 128 15.95 10.47 -1.92
N ARG A 129 16.19 11.70 -2.41
CA ARG A 129 17.55 12.14 -2.80
C ARG A 129 18.51 12.17 -1.61
N VAL A 130 18.07 12.63 -0.44
CA VAL A 130 18.89 12.63 0.79
C VAL A 130 19.22 11.18 1.22
N GLN A 131 18.24 10.28 1.22
CA GLN A 131 18.44 8.87 1.56
C GLN A 131 19.45 8.21 0.62
N LEU A 132 19.29 8.39 -0.71
CA LEU A 132 20.18 7.76 -1.70
C LEU A 132 21.63 8.26 -1.64
N ARG A 133 21.83 9.53 -1.24
CA ARG A 133 23.15 10.18 -1.16
C ARG A 133 23.84 9.99 0.19
N SER A 134 23.09 9.66 1.23
CA SER A 134 23.61 9.48 2.60
C SER A 134 23.70 8.02 3.04
N VAL A 135 23.06 7.10 2.30
CA VAL A 135 23.03 5.66 2.60
C VAL A 135 23.61 4.87 1.43
N ASP A 136 24.72 4.17 1.66
CA ASP A 136 25.55 3.55 0.62
C ASP A 136 25.11 2.16 0.14
N SER A 137 24.45 1.37 0.98
CA SER A 137 23.85 0.05 0.64
C SER A 137 23.14 -0.55 1.86
N GLY A 138 22.49 -1.69 1.67
CA GLY A 138 21.98 -2.52 2.76
C GLY A 138 20.58 -2.13 3.23
N GLU A 139 20.29 -2.33 4.53
CA GLU A 139 18.91 -2.33 5.03
C GLU A 139 18.24 -0.96 4.93
N ALA A 140 18.95 0.08 5.35
CA ALA A 140 18.43 1.44 5.27
C ALA A 140 18.15 1.86 3.82
N ARG A 141 18.92 1.37 2.84
CA ARG A 141 18.69 1.68 1.43
C ARG A 141 17.51 0.87 0.87
N THR A 142 17.41 -0.41 1.21
CA THR A 142 16.24 -1.25 0.90
C THR A 142 14.96 -0.58 1.40
N GLN A 143 14.95 -0.16 2.66
CA GLN A 143 13.82 0.56 3.26
C GLN A 143 13.51 1.89 2.56
N ALA A 144 14.54 2.65 2.14
CA ALA A 144 14.33 3.88 1.37
C ALA A 144 13.64 3.62 0.02
N PHE A 145 14.03 2.57 -0.70
CA PHE A 145 13.35 2.16 -1.94
C PHE A 145 11.90 1.74 -1.67
N MET A 146 11.67 0.91 -0.65
CA MET A 146 10.32 0.46 -0.27
C MET A 146 9.40 1.63 0.11
N GLN A 147 9.89 2.56 0.94
CA GLN A 147 9.13 3.76 1.35
C GLN A 147 8.81 4.65 0.14
N GLN A 148 9.78 4.87 -0.74
CA GLN A 148 9.56 5.67 -1.93
C GLN A 148 8.57 5.01 -2.89
N ALA A 149 8.60 3.67 -3.02
CA ALA A 149 7.65 2.92 -3.84
C ALA A 149 6.22 3.03 -3.29
N ALA A 150 6.06 2.89 -1.97
CA ALA A 150 4.78 3.10 -1.29
C ALA A 150 4.25 4.53 -1.51
N TRP A 151 5.13 5.55 -1.46
CA TRP A 151 4.73 6.91 -1.79
C TRP A 151 4.29 7.07 -3.26
N GLN A 152 4.97 6.41 -4.21
CA GLN A 152 4.53 6.45 -5.62
C GLN A 152 3.12 5.86 -5.80
N TYR A 153 2.80 4.80 -5.06
CA TYR A 153 1.46 4.22 -5.04
C TYR A 153 0.41 5.20 -4.48
N GLU A 154 0.69 5.84 -3.35
CA GLU A 154 -0.22 6.84 -2.78
C GLU A 154 -0.39 8.06 -3.70
N ALA A 155 0.70 8.55 -4.28
CA ALA A 155 0.67 9.64 -5.25
C ALA A 155 -0.14 9.27 -6.51
N TYR A 156 -0.05 8.02 -6.98
CA TYR A 156 -0.88 7.49 -8.06
C TYR A 156 -2.36 7.50 -7.69
N ARG A 157 -2.71 6.97 -6.51
CA ARG A 157 -4.09 6.92 -6.00
C ARG A 157 -4.70 8.32 -5.82
N LEU A 158 -3.90 9.29 -5.42
CA LEU A 158 -4.26 10.70 -5.27
C LEU A 158 -4.25 11.49 -6.59
N GLY A 159 -3.82 10.89 -7.71
CA GLY A 159 -3.73 11.56 -9.00
C GLY A 159 -2.67 12.68 -9.06
N LEU A 160 -1.59 12.56 -8.29
CA LEU A 160 -0.56 13.60 -8.18
C LEU A 160 0.47 13.54 -9.32
N GLY A 161 0.74 14.71 -9.91
CA GLY A 161 1.81 14.90 -10.89
C GLY A 161 1.42 14.47 -12.32
N PRO A 162 2.31 14.69 -13.28
CA PRO A 162 2.02 14.38 -14.67
C PRO A 162 2.11 12.87 -14.91
N GLN A 163 1.08 12.31 -15.56
CA GLN A 163 1.00 10.93 -16.05
C GLN A 163 0.93 9.84 -14.94
N GLY A 164 -0.23 9.19 -14.78
CA GLY A 164 -0.39 8.07 -13.83
C GLY A 164 0.55 6.89 -14.09
N TYR A 165 0.81 6.57 -15.37
CA TYR A 165 1.70 5.47 -15.74
C TYR A 165 3.14 5.67 -15.29
N ALA A 166 3.63 6.91 -15.21
CA ALA A 166 5.00 7.19 -14.78
C ALA A 166 5.20 6.80 -13.31
N ARG A 167 4.16 6.99 -12.47
CA ARG A 167 4.16 6.52 -11.08
C ARG A 167 4.26 5.00 -11.01
N LEU A 168 3.49 4.28 -11.82
CA LEU A 168 3.53 2.82 -11.85
C LEU A 168 4.91 2.28 -12.30
N MET A 169 5.52 2.91 -13.29
CA MET A 169 6.88 2.54 -13.71
C MET A 169 7.91 2.81 -12.62
N ASN A 170 7.80 3.95 -11.92
CA ASN A 170 8.67 4.24 -10.77
C ASN A 170 8.47 3.22 -9.63
N MET A 171 7.24 2.78 -9.34
CA MET A 171 6.98 1.73 -8.35
C MET A 171 7.74 0.45 -8.70
N TRP A 172 7.61 -0.01 -9.95
CA TRP A 172 8.30 -1.22 -10.42
C TRP A 172 9.81 -1.12 -10.25
N ASP A 173 10.40 0.00 -10.69
CA ASP A 173 11.84 0.20 -10.58
C ASP A 173 12.35 0.31 -9.15
N LEU A 174 11.58 0.92 -8.25
CA LEU A 174 11.94 1.03 -6.84
C LEU A 174 11.87 -0.31 -6.13
N TYR A 175 10.80 -1.10 -6.32
CA TYR A 175 10.71 -2.43 -5.73
C TYR A 175 11.78 -3.38 -6.29
N ARG A 176 12.10 -3.29 -7.60
CA ARG A 176 13.20 -4.05 -8.19
C ARG A 176 14.56 -3.67 -7.59
N GLN A 177 14.79 -2.39 -7.30
CA GLN A 177 16.01 -1.96 -6.62
C GLN A 177 16.08 -2.48 -5.17
N ALA A 178 14.97 -2.44 -4.43
CA ALA A 178 14.88 -3.04 -3.10
C ALA A 178 15.17 -4.55 -3.16
N LEU A 179 14.56 -5.27 -4.11
CA LEU A 179 14.82 -6.70 -4.32
C LEU A 179 16.30 -6.98 -4.55
N ASN A 180 16.96 -6.21 -5.42
CA ASN A 180 18.38 -6.39 -5.73
C ASN A 180 19.30 -6.14 -4.51
N GLU A 181 18.99 -5.16 -3.66
CA GLU A 181 19.75 -4.92 -2.42
C GLU A 181 19.59 -6.09 -1.44
N VAL A 182 18.39 -6.68 -1.33
CA VAL A 182 18.16 -7.87 -0.50
C VAL A 182 18.91 -9.08 -1.06
N ILE A 183 18.83 -9.34 -2.37
CA ILE A 183 19.58 -10.43 -3.02
C ILE A 183 21.08 -10.30 -2.74
N ALA A 184 21.62 -9.10 -2.88
CA ALA A 184 23.05 -8.85 -2.66
C ALA A 184 23.49 -9.11 -1.21
N ARG A 185 22.60 -8.94 -0.23
CA ARG A 185 22.89 -9.11 1.19
C ARG A 185 22.60 -10.52 1.71
N GLU A 186 21.49 -11.10 1.28
CA GLU A 186 20.90 -12.29 1.89
C GLU A 186 20.79 -13.49 0.93
N GLY A 187 21.02 -13.27 -0.37
CA GLY A 187 20.91 -14.30 -1.40
C GLY A 187 19.52 -14.38 -2.05
N GLU A 188 19.40 -15.24 -3.07
CA GLU A 188 18.23 -15.36 -3.94
C GLU A 188 17.04 -16.12 -3.35
N THR A 189 17.20 -16.73 -2.18
CA THR A 189 16.17 -17.54 -1.50
C THR A 189 15.75 -16.95 -0.15
N SER A 190 16.21 -15.74 0.19
CA SER A 190 15.89 -15.12 1.47
C SER A 190 14.40 -14.78 1.59
N PRO A 191 13.75 -15.00 2.76
CA PRO A 191 12.40 -14.50 3.02
C PRO A 191 12.33 -12.96 2.96
N GLY A 192 13.45 -12.25 3.12
CA GLY A 192 13.54 -10.80 2.94
C GLY A 192 13.17 -10.33 1.52
N LEU A 193 13.10 -11.24 0.54
CA LEU A 193 12.68 -10.95 -0.83
C LEU A 193 11.16 -10.78 -0.95
N LEU A 194 10.38 -11.33 -0.02
CA LEU A 194 8.92 -11.32 -0.09
C LEU A 194 8.33 -9.89 -0.11
N PRO A 195 8.71 -8.96 0.79
CA PRO A 195 8.18 -7.60 0.76
C PRO A 195 8.32 -6.87 -0.60
N PRO A 196 9.50 -6.78 -1.23
CA PRO A 196 9.60 -6.16 -2.56
C PRO A 196 8.85 -6.96 -3.64
N LEU A 197 8.81 -8.30 -3.58
CA LEU A 197 8.05 -9.11 -4.54
C LEU A 197 6.54 -8.84 -4.47
N TYR A 198 5.95 -8.71 -3.27
CA TYR A 198 4.54 -8.33 -3.12
C TYR A 198 4.26 -6.92 -3.67
N GLY A 199 5.19 -5.97 -3.45
CA GLY A 199 5.10 -4.64 -4.06
C GLY A 199 5.17 -4.68 -5.59
N MET A 200 6.04 -5.52 -6.16
CA MET A 200 6.11 -5.76 -7.60
C MET A 200 4.82 -6.36 -8.15
N LEU A 201 4.22 -7.33 -7.45
CA LEU A 201 2.94 -7.92 -7.84
C LEU A 201 1.80 -6.89 -7.82
N GLN A 202 1.71 -6.08 -6.77
CA GLN A 202 0.75 -4.98 -6.69
C GLN A 202 0.91 -4.03 -7.89
N THR A 203 2.15 -3.71 -8.23
CA THR A 203 2.47 -2.87 -9.39
C THR A 203 2.02 -3.52 -10.70
N GLN A 204 2.19 -4.84 -10.88
CA GLN A 204 1.76 -5.53 -12.10
C GLN A 204 0.23 -5.54 -12.28
N TYR A 205 -0.54 -5.71 -11.20
CA TYR A 205 -1.99 -5.56 -11.26
C TYR A 205 -2.41 -4.14 -11.66
N LEU A 206 -1.78 -3.11 -11.08
CA LEU A 206 -2.06 -1.72 -11.43
C LEU A 206 -1.71 -1.41 -12.90
N ILE A 207 -0.57 -1.92 -13.39
CA ILE A 207 -0.15 -1.76 -14.78
C ILE A 207 -1.12 -2.48 -15.72
N SER A 208 -1.45 -3.74 -15.44
CA SER A 208 -2.38 -4.53 -16.27
C SER A 208 -3.77 -3.87 -16.33
N GLY A 209 -4.30 -3.42 -15.19
CA GLY A 209 -5.58 -2.72 -15.09
C GLY A 209 -5.56 -1.25 -15.52
N TYR A 210 -4.39 -0.68 -15.87
CA TYR A 210 -4.29 0.74 -16.20
C TYR A 210 -5.05 1.06 -17.49
N GLN A 211 -6.10 1.87 -17.36
CA GLN A 211 -6.87 2.38 -18.49
C GLN A 211 -6.38 3.78 -18.84
N TRP A 212 -5.90 3.96 -20.06
CA TRP A 212 -5.64 5.28 -20.60
C TRP A 212 -6.98 6.01 -20.77
N GLY A 213 -7.11 7.20 -20.19
CA GLY A 213 -8.32 8.00 -20.35
C GLY A 213 -8.43 8.61 -21.75
N ASP A 214 -9.58 8.44 -22.40
CA ASP A 214 -9.91 9.03 -23.72
C ASP A 214 -9.78 10.57 -23.78
N GLY A 215 -9.64 11.26 -22.64
CA GLY A 215 -9.59 12.71 -22.53
C GLY A 215 -8.20 13.31 -22.25
N ALA A 216 -7.16 12.50 -22.06
CA ALA A 216 -5.81 13.04 -21.95
C ALA A 216 -5.32 13.38 -23.37
N THR A 217 -5.58 14.61 -23.82
CA THR A 217 -4.91 15.15 -25.00
C THR A 217 -3.41 15.13 -24.72
N ILE A 218 -2.73 14.09 -25.19
CA ILE A 218 -1.30 14.15 -25.40
C ILE A 218 -1.15 15.23 -26.47
N GLY A 219 -0.94 16.47 -26.03
CA GLY A 219 -0.67 17.59 -26.92
C GLY A 219 0.51 17.25 -27.84
N ASP A 220 1.01 18.22 -28.60
CA ASP A 220 2.12 17.98 -29.53
C ASP A 220 3.48 17.66 -28.86
N ASP A 221 3.48 17.30 -27.57
CA ASP A 221 4.65 16.78 -26.88
C ASP A 221 5.00 15.37 -27.37
N VAL A 222 5.98 15.32 -28.27
CA VAL A 222 6.58 14.10 -28.80
C VAL A 222 7.13 13.19 -27.70
N ARG A 223 7.68 13.74 -26.61
CA ARG A 223 8.27 12.93 -25.53
C ARG A 223 7.19 12.18 -24.76
N ALA A 224 6.11 12.87 -24.40
CA ALA A 224 4.96 12.24 -23.75
C ALA A 224 4.37 11.09 -24.59
N ARG A 225 4.27 11.27 -25.92
CA ARG A 225 3.84 10.18 -26.83
C ARG A 225 4.79 9.00 -26.80
N GLN A 226 6.10 9.24 -26.90
CA GLN A 226 7.12 8.18 -26.85
C GLN A 226 7.08 7.40 -25.53
N ASP A 227 6.94 8.08 -24.41
CA ASP A 227 6.89 7.44 -23.09
C ASP A 227 5.61 6.61 -22.92
N LEU A 228 4.48 7.08 -23.47
CA LEU A 228 3.26 6.28 -23.51
C LEU A 228 3.41 5.02 -24.36
N TYR A 229 4.04 5.10 -25.53
CA TYR A 229 4.28 3.90 -26.36
C TYR A 229 5.15 2.88 -25.63
N ARG A 230 6.20 3.33 -24.94
CA ARG A 230 7.04 2.46 -24.10
C ARG A 230 6.22 1.81 -22.98
N PHE A 231 5.37 2.58 -22.32
CA PHE A 231 4.49 2.06 -21.28
C PHE A 231 3.49 1.03 -21.84
N SER A 232 2.86 1.30 -22.98
CA SER A 232 1.93 0.37 -23.64
C SER A 232 2.62 -0.95 -24.00
N ALA A 233 3.83 -0.89 -24.57
CA ALA A 233 4.63 -2.09 -24.85
C ALA A 233 4.99 -2.87 -23.58
N TYR A 234 5.25 -2.16 -22.46
CA TYR A 234 5.48 -2.78 -21.16
C TYR A 234 4.20 -3.42 -20.61
N GLN A 235 3.05 -2.73 -20.69
CA GLN A 235 1.75 -3.20 -20.23
C GLN A 235 1.34 -4.51 -20.93
N ALA A 236 1.63 -4.63 -22.23
CA ALA A 236 1.40 -5.86 -22.99
C ALA A 236 2.14 -7.08 -22.43
N GLN A 237 3.27 -6.87 -21.73
CA GLN A 237 4.06 -7.94 -21.09
C GLN A 237 3.68 -8.16 -19.62
N SER A 238 2.70 -7.41 -19.08
CA SER A 238 2.36 -7.49 -17.65
C SER A 238 2.05 -8.91 -17.22
N TYR A 239 1.26 -9.66 -18.01
CA TYR A 239 0.93 -11.07 -17.77
C TYR A 239 2.16 -11.94 -17.45
N GLU A 240 3.18 -11.90 -18.31
CA GLU A 240 4.41 -12.69 -18.16
C GLU A 240 5.24 -12.22 -16.95
N LYS A 241 5.30 -10.90 -16.73
CA LYS A 241 6.02 -10.33 -15.57
C LYS A 241 5.35 -10.69 -14.26
N GLY A 242 4.02 -10.67 -14.19
CA GLY A 242 3.28 -11.12 -13.01
C GLY A 242 3.49 -12.60 -12.72
N ASN A 243 3.51 -13.46 -13.76
CA ASN A 243 3.87 -14.88 -13.60
C ASN A 243 5.28 -15.05 -13.01
N ALA A 244 6.26 -14.28 -13.50
CA ALA A 244 7.63 -14.35 -12.99
C ALA A 244 7.72 -13.92 -11.51
N VAL A 245 6.99 -12.86 -11.12
CA VAL A 245 6.95 -12.41 -9.72
C VAL A 245 6.30 -13.46 -8.81
N LEU A 246 5.16 -14.02 -9.22
CA LEU A 246 4.46 -15.06 -8.44
C LEU A 246 5.26 -16.37 -8.33
N ALA A 247 5.96 -16.75 -9.41
CA ALA A 247 6.88 -17.87 -9.38
C ALA A 247 8.03 -17.63 -8.39
N ALA A 248 8.58 -16.41 -8.32
CA ALA A 248 9.61 -16.04 -7.37
C ALA A 248 9.09 -16.04 -5.91
N ILE A 249 7.87 -15.55 -5.67
CA ILE A 249 7.23 -15.65 -4.34
C ILE A 249 7.11 -17.12 -3.93
N LEU A 250 6.54 -17.96 -4.82
CA LEU A 250 6.37 -19.38 -4.55
C LEU A 250 7.70 -20.11 -4.30
N SER A 251 8.76 -19.77 -5.04
CA SER A 251 10.08 -20.36 -4.81
C SER A 251 10.64 -19.98 -3.44
N VAL A 252 10.54 -18.70 -3.05
CA VAL A 252 11.03 -18.24 -1.74
C VAL A 252 10.30 -18.98 -0.61
N GLU A 253 8.98 -19.09 -0.69
CA GLU A 253 8.17 -19.78 0.33
C GLU A 253 8.51 -21.28 0.45
N ARG A 254 8.76 -21.96 -0.68
CA ARG A 254 9.13 -23.39 -0.67
C ARG A 254 10.53 -23.64 -0.13
N GLU A 255 11.47 -22.73 -0.38
CA GLU A 255 12.85 -22.84 0.11
C GLU A 255 12.96 -22.61 1.63
N GLN A 256 11.97 -21.96 2.27
CA GLN A 256 11.94 -21.81 3.73
C GLN A 256 11.73 -23.14 4.48
N GLY A 257 11.26 -24.17 3.77
CA GLY A 257 11.12 -25.53 4.29
C GLY A 257 9.71 -26.07 4.21
N SER A 258 9.47 -27.19 4.91
CA SER A 258 8.23 -27.97 4.79
C SER A 258 7.33 -27.92 6.03
N THR A 259 7.52 -26.90 6.87
CA THR A 259 6.66 -26.65 8.05
C THR A 259 5.22 -26.38 7.60
N HIS A 260 4.27 -26.50 8.53
CA HIS A 260 2.86 -26.19 8.26
C HIS A 260 2.70 -24.76 7.72
N GLU A 261 3.39 -23.79 8.32
CA GLU A 261 3.37 -22.38 7.93
C GLU A 261 3.89 -22.15 6.51
N HIS A 262 5.02 -22.75 6.12
CA HIS A 262 5.60 -22.56 4.79
C HIS A 262 4.78 -23.22 3.68
N ARG A 263 4.18 -24.40 3.93
CA ARG A 263 3.25 -25.00 2.95
C ARG A 263 1.97 -24.18 2.81
N LEU A 264 1.47 -23.62 3.91
CA LEU A 264 0.33 -22.70 3.86
C LEU A 264 0.66 -21.45 3.04
N ALA A 265 1.85 -20.87 3.21
CA ALA A 265 2.32 -19.75 2.42
C ALA A 265 2.47 -20.11 0.93
N ALA A 266 3.01 -21.29 0.60
CA ALA A 266 3.08 -21.80 -0.76
C ALA A 266 1.68 -21.99 -1.39
N ALA A 267 0.71 -22.52 -0.64
CA ALA A 267 -0.67 -22.64 -1.09
C ALA A 267 -1.31 -21.27 -1.37
N ARG A 268 -1.05 -20.26 -0.52
CA ARG A 268 -1.48 -18.87 -0.74
C ARG A 268 -0.87 -18.29 -2.01
N ALA A 269 0.44 -18.46 -2.23
CA ALA A 269 1.12 -18.01 -3.44
C ALA A 269 0.55 -18.68 -4.72
N LEU A 270 0.21 -19.98 -4.66
CA LEU A 270 -0.46 -20.69 -5.74
C LEU A 270 -1.88 -20.16 -6.00
N ALA A 271 -2.63 -19.83 -4.95
CA ALA A 271 -3.94 -19.21 -5.10
C ALA A 271 -3.84 -17.82 -5.75
N MET A 272 -2.84 -17.02 -5.38
CA MET A 272 -2.55 -15.72 -6.02
C MET A 272 -2.12 -15.88 -7.49
N LEU A 273 -1.37 -16.94 -7.82
CA LEU A 273 -1.07 -17.29 -9.22
C LEU A 273 -2.33 -17.65 -10.01
N GLY A 274 -3.23 -18.41 -9.40
CA GLY A 274 -4.54 -18.71 -9.97
C GLY A 274 -5.38 -17.45 -10.24
N ASP A 275 -5.39 -16.52 -9.28
CA ASP A 275 -6.08 -15.23 -9.44
C ASP A 275 -5.50 -14.40 -10.58
N TRP A 276 -4.18 -14.33 -10.67
CA TRP A 276 -3.49 -13.60 -11.73
C TRP A 276 -3.82 -14.15 -13.11
N HIS A 277 -3.80 -15.48 -13.27
CA HIS A 277 -4.22 -16.15 -14.49
C HIS A 277 -5.70 -15.89 -14.80
N LEU A 278 -6.58 -15.98 -13.81
CA LEU A 278 -8.02 -15.74 -13.99
C LEU A 278 -8.32 -14.28 -14.38
N TYR A 279 -7.62 -13.33 -13.76
CA TYR A 279 -7.70 -11.91 -14.08
C TYR A 279 -7.33 -11.63 -15.55
N HIS A 280 -6.38 -12.38 -16.11
CA HIS A 280 -5.97 -12.33 -17.53
C HIS A 280 -6.76 -13.30 -18.44
N GLU A 281 -7.86 -13.88 -17.95
CA GLU A 281 -8.72 -14.84 -18.66
C GLU A 281 -8.05 -16.17 -19.07
N GLN A 282 -6.90 -16.48 -18.46
CA GLN A 282 -6.13 -17.71 -18.66
C GLN A 282 -6.70 -18.84 -17.80
N ARG A 283 -7.91 -19.31 -18.15
CA ARG A 283 -8.69 -20.23 -17.31
C ARG A 283 -7.97 -21.55 -17.03
N THR A 284 -7.43 -22.22 -18.04
CA THR A 284 -6.78 -23.52 -17.83
C THR A 284 -5.66 -23.44 -16.80
N GLN A 285 -4.81 -22.40 -16.91
CA GLN A 285 -3.70 -22.16 -15.98
C GLN A 285 -4.20 -21.78 -14.58
N ALA A 286 -5.27 -20.97 -14.49
CA ALA A 286 -5.86 -20.60 -13.21
C ALA A 286 -6.35 -21.82 -12.43
N TRP A 287 -7.08 -22.74 -13.07
CA TRP A 287 -7.60 -23.95 -12.41
C TRP A 287 -6.47 -24.91 -12.03
N GLN A 288 -5.43 -25.01 -12.85
CA GLN A 288 -4.25 -25.78 -12.51
C GLN A 288 -3.58 -25.22 -11.24
N ALA A 289 -3.42 -23.90 -11.13
CA ALA A 289 -2.83 -23.28 -9.95
C ALA A 289 -3.70 -23.45 -8.69
N TYR A 290 -5.02 -23.29 -8.79
CA TYR A 290 -5.93 -23.54 -7.66
C TYR A 290 -5.92 -25.01 -7.23
N THR A 291 -5.87 -25.95 -8.18
CA THR A 291 -5.76 -27.38 -7.88
C THR A 291 -4.46 -27.68 -7.11
N GLN A 292 -3.34 -27.08 -7.53
CA GLN A 292 -2.07 -27.21 -6.82
C GLN A 292 -2.13 -26.60 -5.42
N ALA A 293 -2.80 -25.45 -5.24
CA ALA A 293 -2.99 -24.84 -3.93
C ALA A 293 -3.77 -25.77 -2.98
N LEU A 294 -4.86 -26.37 -3.47
CA LEU A 294 -5.65 -27.34 -2.69
C LEU A 294 -4.85 -28.59 -2.34
N GLN A 295 -4.00 -29.09 -3.24
CA GLN A 295 -3.11 -30.23 -2.96
C GLN A 295 -2.09 -29.92 -1.85
N GLU A 296 -1.50 -28.72 -1.84
CA GLU A 296 -0.60 -28.28 -0.76
C GLU A 296 -1.33 -28.22 0.59
N LEU A 297 -2.59 -27.78 0.60
CA LEU A 297 -3.41 -27.73 1.82
C LEU A 297 -3.86 -29.13 2.29
N ASP A 298 -4.30 -29.99 1.39
CA ASP A 298 -4.72 -31.36 1.71
C ASP A 298 -3.57 -32.16 2.35
N ALA A 299 -2.34 -31.93 1.89
CA ALA A 299 -1.14 -32.54 2.44
C ALA A 299 -0.86 -32.15 3.92
N LEU A 300 -1.47 -31.08 4.43
CA LEU A 300 -1.35 -30.67 5.83
C LEU A 300 -2.25 -31.46 6.79
N GLY A 301 -3.24 -32.21 6.29
CA GLY A 301 -4.14 -33.08 7.07
C GLY A 301 -5.19 -32.36 7.94
N ASP A 302 -4.91 -31.13 8.41
CA ASP A 302 -5.83 -30.29 9.20
C ASP A 302 -5.89 -28.85 8.66
N ALA A 303 -6.18 -28.71 7.35
CA ALA A 303 -6.24 -27.41 6.68
C ALA A 303 -7.66 -26.96 6.31
N LYS A 304 -8.71 -27.53 6.93
CA LYS A 304 -10.11 -27.19 6.59
C LYS A 304 -10.40 -25.69 6.74
N ALA A 305 -9.88 -25.07 7.79
CA ALA A 305 -10.04 -23.63 8.02
C ALA A 305 -9.33 -22.79 6.94
N GLU A 306 -8.13 -23.19 6.50
CA GLU A 306 -7.35 -22.48 5.48
C GLU A 306 -7.93 -22.66 4.08
N VAL A 307 -8.43 -23.87 3.76
CA VAL A 307 -9.21 -24.12 2.54
C VAL A 307 -10.44 -23.23 2.53
N ALA A 308 -11.16 -23.13 3.65
CA ALA A 308 -12.32 -22.27 3.75
C ALA A 308 -11.94 -20.78 3.57
N ALA A 309 -10.86 -20.32 4.20
CA ALA A 309 -10.39 -18.95 4.10
C ALA A 309 -10.09 -18.53 2.64
N LEU A 310 -9.51 -19.44 1.85
CA LEU A 310 -9.09 -19.18 0.48
C LEU A 310 -10.16 -19.46 -0.59
N PHE A 311 -11.06 -20.41 -0.36
CA PHE A 311 -11.92 -20.96 -1.40
C PHE A 311 -13.40 -21.18 -1.00
N ALA A 312 -13.82 -20.95 0.25
CA ALA A 312 -15.25 -21.15 0.61
C ALA A 312 -16.17 -20.04 0.11
N ASP A 313 -15.65 -18.82 -0.05
CA ASP A 313 -16.40 -17.67 -0.53
C ASP A 313 -15.77 -17.10 -1.80
N PRO A 314 -16.59 -16.66 -2.78
CA PRO A 314 -16.07 -15.96 -3.93
C PRO A 314 -15.32 -14.68 -3.55
N ARG A 315 -14.11 -14.49 -4.07
CA ARG A 315 -13.25 -13.32 -3.79
C ARG A 315 -13.13 -12.42 -5.02
N PRO A 316 -13.44 -11.11 -4.94
CA PRO A 316 -13.27 -10.22 -6.08
C PRO A 316 -11.79 -10.01 -6.39
N LEU A 317 -11.43 -10.04 -7.67
CA LEU A 317 -10.05 -9.90 -8.14
C LEU A 317 -9.74 -8.49 -8.65
N PRO A 318 -8.55 -7.94 -8.37
CA PRO A 318 -7.45 -8.56 -7.60
C PRO A 318 -7.75 -8.68 -6.10
N ASP A 319 -7.43 -9.83 -5.49
CA ASP A 319 -7.51 -10.06 -4.04
C ASP A 319 -6.13 -9.83 -3.41
N LEU A 320 -5.71 -8.56 -3.38
CA LEU A 320 -4.41 -8.15 -2.85
C LEU A 320 -4.58 -6.92 -1.96
N GLU A 321 -3.83 -6.86 -0.86
CA GLU A 321 -3.88 -5.72 0.05
C GLU A 321 -3.60 -4.38 -0.69
N GLY A 322 -4.39 -3.37 -0.37
CA GLY A 322 -4.39 -2.07 -1.04
C GLY A 322 -5.13 -2.04 -2.39
N LEU A 323 -5.32 -3.17 -3.08
CA LEU A 323 -6.06 -3.22 -4.33
C LEU A 323 -7.50 -3.69 -4.07
N ARG A 324 -8.43 -2.73 -3.93
CA ARG A 324 -9.85 -3.03 -3.76
C ARG A 324 -10.62 -2.73 -5.05
N PRO A 325 -11.02 -3.74 -5.84
CA PRO A 325 -11.77 -3.52 -7.08
C PRO A 325 -13.23 -3.09 -6.82
N LEU A 326 -13.72 -3.29 -5.60
CA LEU A 326 -15.07 -2.93 -5.18
C LEU A 326 -15.02 -2.13 -3.87
N PRO A 327 -16.04 -1.28 -3.60
CA PRO A 327 -16.19 -0.60 -2.33
C PRO A 327 -16.25 -1.58 -1.15
N PRO A 328 -15.96 -1.12 0.09
CA PRO A 328 -16.01 -1.99 1.25
C PRO A 328 -17.43 -2.51 1.49
N VAL A 329 -17.52 -3.79 1.86
CA VAL A 329 -18.76 -4.40 2.34
C VAL A 329 -18.96 -3.97 3.78
N VAL A 330 -20.18 -3.52 4.10
CA VAL A 330 -20.57 -3.05 5.43
C VAL A 330 -21.80 -3.79 5.93
N ASP A 331 -22.05 -3.69 7.23
CA ASP A 331 -23.32 -4.10 7.83
C ASP A 331 -24.43 -3.16 7.34
N ALA A 332 -25.45 -3.74 6.71
CA ALA A 332 -26.57 -3.00 6.12
C ALA A 332 -27.41 -2.26 7.18
N GLN A 333 -27.60 -2.87 8.36
CA GLN A 333 -28.37 -2.30 9.46
C GLN A 333 -27.65 -1.11 10.08
N ALA A 334 -26.33 -1.17 10.20
CA ALA A 334 -25.52 -0.08 10.73
C ALA A 334 -25.32 1.07 9.73
N ASN A 335 -25.53 0.83 8.43
CA ASN A 335 -25.22 1.79 7.36
C ASN A 335 -26.39 1.95 6.38
N PRO A 336 -27.42 2.75 6.74
CA PRO A 336 -28.61 2.96 5.89
C PRO A 336 -28.31 3.69 4.56
N GLY A 337 -27.08 4.19 4.38
CA GLY A 337 -26.60 4.77 3.11
C GLY A 337 -25.88 3.78 2.19
N ALA A 338 -25.77 2.50 2.58
CA ALA A 338 -25.16 1.45 1.76
C ALA A 338 -26.12 0.98 0.65
N VAL A 339 -25.55 0.55 -0.47
CA VAL A 339 -26.31 -0.06 -1.58
C VAL A 339 -26.34 -1.56 -1.39
N LEU A 340 -27.54 -2.14 -1.36
CA LEU A 340 -27.74 -3.57 -1.14
C LEU A 340 -27.92 -4.27 -2.49
N LEU A 341 -26.99 -5.16 -2.82
CA LEU A 341 -27.00 -5.93 -4.07
C LEU A 341 -27.11 -7.42 -3.77
N GLU A 342 -27.89 -8.10 -4.61
CA GLU A 342 -27.95 -9.56 -4.70
C GLU A 342 -27.36 -10.00 -6.03
N PHE A 343 -26.52 -11.03 -6.04
CA PHE A 343 -25.94 -11.59 -7.25
C PHE A 343 -25.44 -13.01 -7.07
N GLY A 344 -25.26 -13.73 -8.18
CA GLY A 344 -24.53 -14.99 -8.22
C GLY A 344 -23.10 -14.82 -8.75
N VAL A 345 -22.20 -15.73 -8.37
CA VAL A 345 -20.87 -15.89 -9.00
C VAL A 345 -20.77 -17.30 -9.56
N SER A 346 -20.55 -17.41 -10.87
CA SER A 346 -20.50 -18.71 -11.55
C SER A 346 -19.22 -19.48 -11.22
N GLU A 347 -19.18 -20.76 -11.57
CA GLU A 347 -17.96 -21.59 -11.51
C GLU A 347 -16.77 -20.98 -12.28
N SER A 348 -17.03 -20.12 -13.27
CA SER A 348 -15.99 -19.42 -14.04
C SER A 348 -15.60 -18.06 -13.46
N GLY A 349 -16.12 -17.71 -12.28
CA GLY A 349 -15.80 -16.46 -11.60
C GLY A 349 -16.50 -15.22 -12.19
N ARG A 350 -17.62 -15.40 -12.90
CA ARG A 350 -18.39 -14.29 -13.49
C ARG A 350 -19.65 -14.03 -12.69
N VAL A 351 -19.98 -12.75 -12.53
CA VAL A 351 -21.23 -12.32 -11.91
C VAL A 351 -22.42 -12.57 -12.84
N TYR A 352 -23.51 -13.13 -12.29
CA TYR A 352 -24.82 -13.28 -12.94
C TYR A 352 -25.94 -12.92 -11.96
N ASP A 353 -27.19 -12.83 -12.44
CA ASP A 353 -28.40 -12.50 -11.66
C ASP A 353 -28.22 -11.31 -10.69
N LEU A 354 -27.57 -10.25 -11.18
CA LEU A 354 -27.28 -9.07 -10.39
C LEU A 354 -28.48 -8.13 -10.31
N GLU A 355 -29.04 -8.03 -9.12
CA GLU A 355 -30.18 -7.20 -8.76
C GLU A 355 -29.85 -6.27 -7.60
N ARG A 356 -30.63 -5.19 -7.48
CA ARG A 356 -30.54 -4.24 -6.37
C ARG A 356 -31.77 -4.43 -5.48
N LEU A 357 -31.52 -4.58 -4.18
CA LEU A 357 -32.55 -4.86 -3.19
C LEU A 357 -33.00 -3.62 -2.40
N ASP A 358 -32.22 -2.54 -2.42
CA ASP A 358 -32.61 -1.29 -1.76
C ASP A 358 -33.38 -0.35 -2.70
N ASP A 359 -34.22 0.48 -2.09
CA ASP A 359 -35.18 1.40 -2.70
C ASP A 359 -34.75 2.88 -2.56
N ASN A 360 -33.46 3.13 -2.29
CA ASN A 360 -32.93 4.48 -2.11
C ASN A 360 -32.63 5.17 -3.46
N GLU A 361 -33.62 5.83 -4.06
CA GLU A 361 -33.50 6.53 -5.35
C GLU A 361 -32.34 7.55 -5.41
N ALA A 362 -31.96 8.14 -4.28
CA ALA A 362 -30.84 9.10 -4.22
C ALA A 362 -29.48 8.46 -4.54
N LEU A 363 -29.39 7.12 -4.52
CA LEU A 363 -28.18 6.36 -4.81
C LEU A 363 -28.14 5.80 -6.23
N ASP A 364 -29.18 5.94 -7.05
CA ASP A 364 -29.32 5.28 -8.36
C ASP A 364 -28.09 5.41 -9.26
N GLY A 365 -27.58 6.63 -9.43
CA GLY A 365 -26.39 6.88 -10.26
C GLY A 365 -25.13 6.22 -9.72
N ARG A 366 -24.98 6.12 -8.39
CA ARG A 366 -23.85 5.45 -7.74
C ARG A 366 -24.01 3.93 -7.78
N ALA A 367 -25.21 3.42 -7.46
CA ALA A 367 -25.57 2.01 -7.57
C ALA A 367 -25.35 1.47 -8.99
N ASN A 368 -25.81 2.17 -10.02
CA ASN A 368 -25.62 1.79 -11.42
C ASN A 368 -24.14 1.77 -11.85
N ARG A 369 -23.28 2.59 -11.25
CA ARG A 369 -21.82 2.53 -11.47
C ARG A 369 -21.20 1.33 -10.76
N LEU A 370 -21.60 1.08 -9.50
CA LEU A 370 -21.19 -0.09 -8.74
C LEU A 370 -21.58 -1.39 -9.47
N MET A 371 -22.83 -1.53 -9.89
CA MET A 371 -23.30 -2.71 -10.62
C MET A 371 -22.52 -2.93 -11.93
N ARG A 372 -22.14 -1.85 -12.63
CA ARG A 372 -21.27 -1.93 -13.81
C ARG A 372 -19.85 -2.38 -13.46
N ALA A 373 -19.29 -1.90 -12.36
CA ALA A 373 -18.00 -2.36 -11.86
C ALA A 373 -18.07 -3.84 -11.49
N LEU A 374 -19.07 -4.24 -10.72
CA LEU A 374 -19.27 -5.60 -10.23
C LEU A 374 -19.44 -6.61 -11.39
N ARG A 375 -20.16 -6.27 -12.47
CA ARG A 375 -20.24 -7.09 -13.69
C ARG A 375 -18.90 -7.27 -14.43
N LYS A 376 -17.98 -6.31 -14.30
CA LYS A 376 -16.65 -6.37 -14.92
C LYS A 376 -15.63 -7.09 -14.03
N THR A 377 -15.82 -7.03 -12.71
CA THR A 377 -14.95 -7.70 -11.74
C THR A 377 -15.00 -9.21 -11.92
N LYS A 378 -13.81 -9.82 -12.00
CA LYS A 378 -13.67 -11.27 -11.93
C LYS A 378 -13.64 -11.70 -10.48
N PHE A 379 -14.12 -12.89 -10.19
CA PHE A 379 -14.07 -13.46 -8.86
C PHE A 379 -13.29 -14.77 -8.89
N ARG A 380 -12.42 -15.01 -7.90
CA ARG A 380 -12.04 -16.38 -7.58
C ARG A 380 -13.33 -17.11 -7.18
N PRO A 381 -13.72 -18.20 -7.86
CA PRO A 381 -14.94 -18.91 -7.54
C PRO A 381 -14.80 -19.70 -6.23
N ARG A 382 -15.93 -20.12 -5.69
CA ARG A 382 -15.97 -21.08 -4.58
C ARG A 382 -15.52 -22.45 -5.07
N PHE A 383 -14.83 -23.22 -4.22
CA PHE A 383 -14.48 -24.61 -4.50
C PHE A 383 -15.12 -25.57 -3.51
N GLU A 384 -15.68 -26.66 -4.02
CA GLU A 384 -16.17 -27.80 -3.25
C GLU A 384 -15.59 -29.09 -3.84
N ALA A 385 -15.08 -29.98 -2.98
CA ALA A 385 -14.47 -31.25 -3.39
C ALA A 385 -13.44 -31.12 -4.53
N GLY A 386 -12.66 -30.03 -4.53
CA GLY A 386 -11.63 -29.78 -5.54
C GLY A 386 -12.14 -29.20 -6.86
N GLN A 387 -13.43 -28.89 -6.99
CA GLN A 387 -14.04 -28.33 -8.19
C GLN A 387 -14.63 -26.96 -7.94
N SER A 388 -14.51 -26.06 -8.93
CA SER A 388 -15.14 -24.75 -8.87
C SER A 388 -16.66 -24.90 -8.99
N VAL A 389 -17.40 -24.26 -8.10
CA VAL A 389 -18.87 -24.33 -8.05
C VAL A 389 -19.46 -22.92 -8.08
N ALA A 390 -20.65 -22.80 -8.66
CA ALA A 390 -21.41 -21.56 -8.59
C ALA A 390 -21.83 -21.27 -7.15
N THR A 391 -21.96 -19.98 -6.85
CA THR A 391 -22.50 -19.47 -5.58
C THR A 391 -23.66 -18.55 -5.93
N GLU A 392 -24.85 -18.92 -5.48
CA GLU A 392 -26.10 -18.20 -5.74
C GLU A 392 -26.46 -17.27 -4.58
N ASN A 393 -27.30 -16.27 -4.84
CA ASN A 393 -27.96 -15.42 -3.83
C ASN A 393 -26.97 -14.74 -2.85
N ILE A 394 -25.84 -14.25 -3.35
CA ILE A 394 -24.88 -13.49 -2.56
C ILE A 394 -25.46 -12.10 -2.31
N ILE A 395 -25.79 -11.82 -1.05
CA ILE A 395 -26.27 -10.51 -0.62
C ILE A 395 -25.11 -9.74 0.05
N ARG A 396 -24.85 -8.53 -0.44
CA ARG A 396 -23.78 -7.64 0.07
C ARG A 396 -24.26 -6.18 0.09
N ALA A 397 -24.01 -5.50 1.20
CA ALA A 397 -24.20 -4.06 1.31
C ALA A 397 -22.86 -3.35 1.11
N PHE A 398 -22.81 -2.41 0.17
CA PHE A 398 -21.60 -1.68 -0.19
C PHE A 398 -21.68 -0.22 0.26
N ASP A 399 -20.66 0.24 0.99
CA ASP A 399 -20.55 1.65 1.35
C ASP A 399 -20.00 2.47 0.19
N LEU A 400 -20.74 3.51 -0.21
CA LEU A 400 -20.40 4.42 -1.30
C LEU A 400 -20.01 5.81 -0.80
N GLN A 401 -19.70 5.96 0.49
CA GLN A 401 -19.24 7.20 1.12
C GLN A 401 -17.71 7.31 1.24
N SER A 402 -16.97 6.28 0.83
CA SER A 402 -15.50 6.22 0.89
C SER A 402 -14.80 6.98 -0.23
#